data_AF-A0A1D2X544-F1
#
_entry.id   AF-A0A1D2X544-F1
#
_cell.length_a   1.000
_cell.length_b   1.000
_cell.length_c   1.000
_cell.angle_alpha   90.00
_cell.angle_beta   90.00
_cell.angle_gamma   90.00
#
_symmetry.space_group_name_H-M   'P 1'
#
loop_
_entity.id
_entity.type
_entity.pdbx_description
1 polymer ?
#
loop_
_entity_poly.entity_id
_entity_poly.type
_entity_poly.pdbx_seq_one_letter_code
_entity_poly.pdbx_strand_id
1 'polypeptide(L)'
;MIIRSTRYAIRTEILSKRQSEILLWIAEGKTQREITLILGISTQAVEYNIRQAKERLQAETATEAVVLCWARGNMRRRVKNGK
;
A
#
# COMPACT_ATOMS: atom_id res chain seq x y z
N MET A 1 -13.12 -0.28 4.77
CA MET A 1 -12.30 -1.02 5.77
C MET A 1 -10.95 -0.31 5.92
N ILE A 2 -10.27 -0.39 7.07
CA ILE A 2 -8.95 0.23 7.29
C ILE A 2 -7.91 -0.86 7.58
N ILE A 3 -6.80 -0.83 6.85
CA ILE A 3 -5.64 -1.71 7.04
C ILE A 3 -4.52 -0.90 7.69
N ARG A 4 -3.78 -1.50 8.62
CA ARG A 4 -2.75 -0.83 9.42
C ARG A 4 -1.44 -1.59 9.36
N SER A 5 -0.34 -0.85 9.21
CA SER A 5 1.04 -1.30 9.39
C SER A 5 1.62 -0.56 10.61
N THR A 6 2.94 -0.63 10.80
CA THR A 6 3.63 0.04 11.92
C THR A 6 3.43 1.55 11.92
N ARG A 7 3.71 2.21 10.79
CA ARG A 7 3.72 3.67 10.63
C ARG A 7 2.55 4.21 9.81
N TYR A 8 1.85 3.38 9.05
CA TYR A 8 0.79 3.86 8.14
C TYR A 8 -0.52 3.11 8.34
N ALA A 9 -1.61 3.74 7.90
CA ALA A 9 -2.91 3.14 7.75
C ALA A 9 -3.51 3.57 6.41
N ILE A 10 -4.22 2.66 5.74
CA ILE A 10 -4.85 2.89 4.44
C ILE A 10 -6.32 2.44 4.45
N ARG A 11 -7.18 3.24 3.80
CA ARG A 11 -8.58 2.94 3.55
C ARG A 11 -8.74 2.17 2.24
N THR A 12 -9.57 1.13 2.24
CA THR A 12 -9.81 0.24 1.09
C THR A 12 -10.99 0.70 0.21
N GLU A 13 -11.27 2.00 0.12
CA GLU A 13 -12.46 2.51 -0.59
C GLU A 13 -12.27 2.48 -2.12
N ILE A 14 -11.04 2.77 -2.58
CA ILE A 14 -10.68 2.81 -4.01
C ILE A 14 -9.96 1.52 -4.44
N LEU A 15 -9.31 0.85 -3.48
CA LEU A 15 -8.43 -0.30 -3.72
C LEU A 15 -8.98 -1.55 -3.05
N SER A 16 -8.66 -2.71 -3.63
CA SER A 16 -8.90 -3.99 -2.97
C SER A 16 -8.08 -4.08 -1.67
N LYS A 17 -8.48 -5.00 -0.78
CA LYS A 17 -7.74 -5.26 0.46
C LYS A 17 -6.26 -5.58 0.19
N ARG A 18 -5.99 -6.44 -0.81
CA ARG A 18 -4.62 -6.86 -1.14
C ARG A 18 -3.79 -5.75 -1.77
N GLN A 19 -4.39 -4.97 -2.67
CA GLN A 19 -3.75 -3.78 -3.25
C GLN A 19 -3.37 -2.78 -2.15
N SER A 20 -4.30 -2.56 -1.21
CA SER A 20 -4.09 -1.68 -0.06
C SER A 20 -2.95 -2.18 0.84
N GLU A 21 -2.91 -3.48 1.16
CA GLU A 21 -1.81 -4.09 1.94
C GLU A 21 -0.46 -3.89 1.27
N ILE A 22 -0.37 -4.10 -0.05
CA ILE A 22 0.87 -3.96 -0.80
C ILE A 22 1.34 -2.50 -0.81
N LEU A 23 0.46 -1.53 -1.13
CA LEU A 23 0.84 -0.11 -1.09
C LEU A 23 1.23 0.35 0.31
N LEU A 24 0.63 -0.23 1.36
CA LEU A 24 0.99 0.05 2.74
C LEU A 24 2.41 -0.40 3.06
N TRP A 25 2.83 -1.59 2.60
CA TRP A 25 4.20 -2.05 2.77
C TRP A 25 5.21 -1.26 1.93
N ILE A 26 4.81 -0.82 0.73
CA ILE A 26 5.65 0.08 -0.08
C ILE A 26 5.86 1.41 0.66
N ALA A 27 4.80 1.97 1.27
CA ALA A 27 4.92 3.17 2.11
C ALA A 27 5.85 2.95 3.32
N GLU A 28 5.90 1.73 3.86
CA GLU A 28 6.86 1.34 4.90
C GLU A 28 8.31 1.19 4.40
N GLY A 29 8.56 1.36 3.10
CA GLY A 29 9.87 1.21 2.47
C GLY A 29 10.25 -0.25 2.20
N LYS A 30 9.27 -1.17 2.16
CA LYS A 30 9.52 -2.57 1.85
C LYS A 30 9.70 -2.79 0.34
N THR A 31 10.69 -3.60 0.00
CA THR A 31 10.93 -4.07 -1.36
C THR A 31 9.88 -5.10 -1.77
N GLN A 32 9.69 -5.31 -3.07
CA GLN A 32 8.75 -6.34 -3.57
C GLN A 32 9.08 -7.73 -3.02
N ARG A 33 10.37 -8.07 -2.89
CA ARG A 33 10.83 -9.34 -2.30
C ARG A 33 10.48 -9.45 -0.81
N GLU A 34 10.56 -8.37 -0.04
CA GLU A 34 10.08 -8.41 1.35
C GLU A 34 8.56 -8.55 1.41
N ILE A 35 7.83 -7.89 0.50
CA ILE A 35 6.37 -7.96 0.44
C ILE A 35 5.89 -9.38 0.13
N THR A 36 6.56 -10.11 -0.78
CA THR A 36 6.24 -11.52 -1.04
C THR A 36 6.40 -12.38 0.22
N LEU A 37 7.48 -12.17 0.97
CA LEU A 37 7.73 -12.87 2.23
C LEU A 37 6.69 -12.51 3.31
N ILE A 38 6.33 -11.22 3.43
CA ILE A 38 5.37 -10.74 4.43
C ILE A 38 3.95 -11.24 4.15
N LEU A 39 3.54 -11.26 2.88
CA LEU A 39 2.17 -11.60 2.49
C LEU A 39 1.99 -13.07 2.09
N GLY A 40 3.07 -13.84 1.94
CA GLY A 40 3.04 -15.24 1.54
C GLY A 40 2.53 -15.46 0.11
N ILE A 41 2.86 -14.55 -0.81
CA ILE A 41 2.42 -14.61 -2.22
C ILE A 41 3.60 -14.48 -3.19
N SER A 42 3.41 -14.88 -4.44
CA SER A 42 4.46 -14.82 -5.47
C SER A 42 4.79 -13.38 -5.88
N THR A 43 6.01 -13.17 -6.41
CA THR A 43 6.43 -11.87 -6.97
C THR A 43 5.48 -11.43 -8.09
N GLN A 44 5.05 -12.35 -8.95
CA GLN A 44 4.09 -12.08 -10.01
C GLN A 44 2.74 -11.58 -9.45
N ALA A 45 2.28 -12.14 -8.33
CA ALA A 45 1.07 -11.66 -7.67
C ALA A 45 1.25 -10.26 -7.08
N VAL A 46 2.43 -9.94 -6.53
CA VAL A 46 2.75 -8.57 -6.06
C VAL A 46 2.73 -7.59 -7.23
N GLU A 47 3.44 -7.88 -8.31
CA GLU A 47 3.50 -7.04 -9.52
C GLU A 47 2.12 -6.81 -10.13
N TYR A 48 1.32 -7.87 -10.25
CA TYR A 48 -0.06 -7.78 -10.73
C TYR A 48 -0.89 -6.80 -9.88
N ASN A 49 -0.83 -6.94 -8.55
CA ASN A 49 -1.59 -6.07 -7.66
C ASN A 49 -1.08 -4.62 -7.68
N ILE A 50 0.24 -4.40 -7.81
CA ILE A 50 0.81 -3.05 -7.98
C ILE A 50 0.27 -2.43 -9.27
N ARG A 51 0.33 -3.14 -10.40
CA ARG A 51 -0.21 -2.66 -11.68
C ARG A 51 -1.69 -2.28 -11.58
N GLN A 52 -2.49 -3.16 -10.99
CA GLN A 52 -3.92 -2.93 -10.78
C GLN A 52 -4.24 -1.78 -9.81
N ALA A 53 -3.38 -1.50 -8.84
CA ALA A 53 -3.51 -0.36 -7.95
C ALA A 53 -3.15 0.95 -8.67
N LYS A 54 -2.07 0.94 -9.45
CA LYS A 54 -1.64 2.07 -10.29
C LYS A 54 -2.73 2.49 -11.26
N GLU A 55 -3.32 1.54 -11.99
CA GLU A 55 -4.45 1.80 -12.91
C GLU A 55 -5.63 2.48 -12.19
N ARG A 56 -6.05 1.97 -11.02
CA ARG A 56 -7.15 2.55 -10.23
C ARG A 56 -6.86 3.94 -9.70
N LEU A 57 -5.59 4.22 -9.39
CA LEU A 57 -5.18 5.52 -8.85
C LEU A 57 -4.81 6.52 -9.94
N GLN A 58 -4.64 6.06 -11.18
CA GLN A 58 -4.06 6.80 -12.31
C GLN A 58 -2.62 7.25 -11.98
N ALA A 59 -1.79 6.30 -11.55
CA ALA A 59 -0.38 6.50 -11.24
C ALA A 59 0.52 5.77 -12.25
N GLU A 60 1.65 6.36 -12.59
CA GLU A 60 2.67 5.74 -13.44
C GLU A 60 3.59 4.82 -12.63
N THR A 61 3.91 5.20 -11.39
CA THR A 61 4.81 4.46 -10.51
C THR A 61 4.15 4.00 -9.21
N ALA A 62 4.74 2.99 -8.56
CA ALA A 62 4.25 2.51 -7.26
C ALA A 62 4.41 3.57 -6.16
N THR A 63 5.50 4.35 -6.23
CA THR A 63 5.74 5.49 -5.32
C THR A 63 4.68 6.56 -5.51
N GLU A 64 4.37 6.93 -6.75
CA GLU A 64 3.30 7.87 -7.04
C GLU A 64 1.94 7.36 -6.55
N ALA A 65 1.62 6.07 -6.71
CA ALA A 65 0.41 5.48 -6.16
C ALA A 65 0.30 5.67 -4.64
N VAL A 66 1.40 5.49 -3.91
CA VAL A 66 1.46 5.77 -2.46
C VAL A 66 1.23 7.26 -2.17
N VAL A 67 1.89 8.15 -2.91
CA VAL A 67 1.73 9.62 -2.77
C VAL A 67 0.28 10.05 -3.04
N LEU A 68 -0.36 9.52 -4.08
CA LEU A 68 -1.76 9.80 -4.39
C LEU A 68 -2.70 9.31 -3.29
N CYS A 69 -2.47 8.11 -2.74
CA CYS A 69 -3.23 7.65 -1.59
C CYS A 69 -3.09 8.58 -0.38
N TRP A 70 -1.89 9.09 -0.12
CA TRP A 70 -1.66 10.08 0.94
C TRP A 70 -2.39 11.39 0.66
N ALA A 71 -2.18 11.97 -0.54
CA ALA A 71 -2.72 13.27 -0.93
C ALA A 71 -4.25 13.28 -0.96
N ARG A 72 -4.88 12.17 -1.39
CA ARG A 72 -6.34 11.99 -1.39
C ARG A 72 -6.91 11.63 -0.02
N GLY A 73 -6.06 11.50 1.02
CA GLY A 73 -6.48 11.19 2.38
C GLY A 73 -6.86 9.73 2.63
N ASN A 74 -6.66 8.85 1.64
CA ASN A 74 -6.88 7.41 1.78
C ASN A 74 -5.79 6.75 2.64
N MET A 75 -4.58 7.31 2.67
CA MET A 75 -3.47 6.87 3.53
C MET A 75 -3.09 7.95 4.53
N ARG A 76 -2.78 7.56 5.77
CA ARG A 76 -2.31 8.46 6.83
C ARG A 76 -1.20 7.82 7.67
N ARG A 77 -0.27 8.65 8.15
CA ARG A 77 0.71 8.24 9.16
C ARG A 77 0.02 8.00 10.50
N ARG A 78 0.30 6.85 11.10
CA ARG A 78 -0.05 6.52 12.48
C ARG A 78 0.89 7.30 13.38
N VAL A 79 0.33 8.22 14.16
CA VAL A 79 1.05 8.82 15.29
C VAL A 79 1.18 7.72 16.33
N LYS A 80 2.39 7.44 16.80
CA LYS A 80 2.54 6.65 18.04
C LYS A 80 1.96 7.54 19.13
N ASN A 81 0.84 7.14 19.73
CA ASN A 81 0.41 7.72 21.00
C ASN A 81 1.52 7.39 22.00
N GLY A 82 2.45 8.32 22.18
CA GLY A 82 3.41 8.26 23.27
C GLY A 82 2.63 8.39 24.56
N LYS A 83 2.87 7.45 25.49
CA LYS A 83 2.85 7.80 26.89
C LYS A 83 4.02 8.75 27.15
#